data_AF-H5SNJ5-F1
#
_entry.id   AF-H5SNJ5-F1
#
_cell.length_a   1.000
_cell.length_b   1.000
_cell.length_c   1.000
_cell.angle_alpha   90.00
_cell.angle_beta   90.00
_cell.angle_gamma   90.00
#
_symmetry.space_group_name_H-M   'P 1'
#
loop_
_entity.id
_entity.type
_entity.pdbx_description
1 polymer ?
#
loop_
_entity_poly.entity_id
_entity_poly.type
_entity_poly.pdbx_seq_one_letter_code
_entity_poly.pdbx_strand_id
1 'polypeptide(L)'
;MGVDADYVEKLIRALAHRRALKRREAAYLLGEKRDPRAVPALVAVLESAEDPFVKMEAVVALGKIGGPQAVAALLRCLEAPQSLPVRVATVEALAHQPISEDIIAGLRRAAARDPNEIVRRHARQILKEYGAL
;
A
#
# COMPACT_ATOMS: atom_id res chain seq x y z
N MET A 1 -19.85 -2.32 21.06
CA MET A 1 -19.71 -2.29 19.58
C MET A 1 -19.71 -0.87 18.96
N GLY A 2 -19.99 0.23 19.69
CA GLY A 2 -20.13 1.57 19.08
C GLY A 2 -18.88 2.46 19.00
N VAL A 3 -17.87 2.25 19.84
CA VAL A 3 -16.74 3.21 19.98
C VAL A 3 -15.65 2.99 18.91
N ASP A 4 -15.31 1.75 18.58
CA ASP A 4 -14.30 1.45 17.56
C ASP A 4 -14.77 1.80 16.14
N ALA A 5 -16.07 1.62 15.85
CA ALA A 5 -16.63 1.99 14.55
C ALA A 5 -16.60 3.51 14.33
N ASP A 6 -16.89 4.29 15.37
CA ASP A 6 -16.76 5.75 15.37
C ASP A 6 -15.28 6.19 15.25
N TYR A 7 -14.36 5.42 15.84
CA TYR A 7 -12.93 5.71 15.75
C TYR A 7 -12.36 5.53 14.33
N VAL A 8 -12.68 4.41 13.66
CA VAL A 8 -12.24 4.16 12.26
C VAL A 8 -12.76 5.26 11.33
N GLU A 9 -14.03 5.66 11.48
CA GLU A 9 -14.62 6.74 10.69
C GLU A 9 -13.93 8.10 10.92
N LYS A 10 -13.58 8.41 12.18
CA LYS A 10 -12.79 9.61 12.51
C LYS A 10 -11.41 9.59 11.85
N LEU A 11 -10.74 8.43 11.84
CA LEU A 11 -9.45 8.27 11.19
C LEU A 11 -9.55 8.39 9.66
N ILE A 12 -10.59 7.82 9.04
CA ILE A 12 -10.88 7.98 7.61
C ILE A 12 -10.98 9.47 7.26
N ARG A 13 -11.74 10.25 8.04
CA ARG A 13 -11.85 11.71 7.83
C ARG A 13 -10.53 12.44 8.02
N ALA A 14 -9.70 11.98 8.96
CA ALA A 14 -8.38 12.57 9.23
C ALA A 14 -7.38 12.37 8.07
N LEU A 15 -7.62 11.44 7.13
CA LEU A 15 -6.83 11.33 5.90
C LEU A 15 -6.92 12.59 5.02
N ALA A 16 -7.96 13.42 5.16
CA ALA A 16 -8.10 14.69 4.46
C ALA A 16 -7.54 15.90 5.24
N HIS A 17 -6.85 15.66 6.36
CA HIS A 17 -6.38 16.75 7.21
C HIS A 17 -5.32 17.63 6.51
N ARG A 18 -5.37 18.95 6.72
CA ARG A 18 -4.47 19.93 6.08
C ARG A 18 -2.98 19.66 6.32
N ARG A 19 -2.63 19.17 7.51
CA ARG A 19 -1.24 18.84 7.89
C ARG A 19 -0.90 17.42 7.47
N ALA A 20 0.17 17.25 6.68
CA ALA A 20 0.63 15.96 6.20
C ALA A 20 0.93 14.95 7.32
N LEU A 21 1.57 15.41 8.41
CA LEU A 21 1.84 14.56 9.57
C LEU A 21 0.56 13.92 10.16
N LYS A 22 -0.55 14.65 10.18
CA LYS A 22 -1.83 14.12 10.67
C LYS A 22 -2.46 13.12 9.70
N ARG A 23 -2.28 13.31 8.40
CA ARG A 23 -2.70 12.31 7.40
C ARG A 23 -1.89 11.02 7.53
N ARG A 24 -0.57 11.13 7.72
CA ARG A 24 0.32 9.99 7.97
C ARG A 24 -0.07 9.22 9.21
N GLU A 25 -0.27 9.93 10.33
CA GLU A 25 -0.73 9.34 11.59
C GLU A 25 -2.08 8.62 11.42
N ALA A 26 -3.03 9.23 10.70
CA ALA A 26 -4.31 8.61 10.39
C ALA A 26 -4.15 7.32 9.55
N ALA A 27 -3.36 7.36 8.47
CA ALA A 27 -3.10 6.19 7.63
C ALA A 27 -2.44 5.06 8.44
N TYR A 28 -1.43 5.37 9.24
CA TYR A 28 -0.78 4.42 10.14
C TYR A 28 -1.79 3.75 11.07
N LEU A 29 -2.60 4.53 11.78
CA LEU A 29 -3.59 4.01 12.72
C LEU A 29 -4.67 3.19 12.04
N LEU A 30 -5.10 3.55 10.82
CA LEU A 30 -6.03 2.73 10.03
C LEU A 30 -5.42 1.37 9.68
N GLY A 31 -4.12 1.33 9.36
CA GLY A 31 -3.37 0.09 9.16
C GLY A 31 -3.34 -0.78 10.42
N GLU A 32 -3.14 -0.18 11.60
CA GLU A 32 -3.18 -0.90 12.88
C GLU A 32 -4.58 -1.46 13.19
N LYS A 33 -5.63 -0.76 12.77
CA LYS A 33 -7.01 -1.21 12.97
C LYS A 33 -7.41 -2.35 12.02
N ARG A 34 -6.73 -2.49 10.88
CA ARG A 34 -6.97 -3.53 9.87
C ARG A 34 -8.44 -3.63 9.43
N ASP A 35 -9.18 -2.52 9.48
CA ASP A 35 -10.59 -2.48 9.12
C ASP A 35 -10.74 -2.25 7.61
N PRO A 36 -11.35 -3.20 6.85
CA PRO A 36 -11.51 -3.07 5.41
C PRO A 36 -12.29 -1.83 4.96
N ARG A 37 -13.10 -1.22 5.82
CA ARG A 37 -13.83 0.03 5.52
C ARG A 37 -12.90 1.19 5.19
N ALA A 38 -11.64 1.13 5.63
CA ALA A 38 -10.63 2.14 5.34
C ALA A 38 -10.06 2.07 3.91
N VAL A 39 -10.21 0.92 3.23
CA VAL A 39 -9.57 0.67 1.92
C VAL A 39 -9.92 1.74 0.89
N PRO A 40 -11.20 2.10 0.64
CA PRO A 40 -11.51 3.12 -0.37
C PRO A 40 -10.86 4.48 -0.09
N ALA A 41 -10.80 4.89 1.18
CA ALA A 41 -10.20 6.16 1.56
C ALA A 41 -8.67 6.14 1.43
N LEU A 42 -8.01 5.03 1.78
CA LEU A 42 -6.57 4.86 1.59
C LEU A 42 -6.20 4.80 0.10
N VAL A 43 -7.04 4.20 -0.75
CA VAL A 43 -6.87 4.23 -2.21
C VAL A 43 -6.93 5.67 -2.74
N ALA A 44 -7.91 6.46 -2.30
CA ALA A 44 -8.00 7.87 -2.69
C ALA A 44 -6.73 8.65 -2.32
N VAL A 45 -6.13 8.35 -1.16
CA VAL A 45 -4.84 8.96 -0.75
C VAL A 45 -3.70 8.62 -1.72
N LEU A 46 -3.65 7.39 -2.25
CA LEU A 46 -2.64 7.02 -3.25
C LEU A 46 -2.77 7.79 -4.57
N GLU A 47 -3.96 8.30 -4.87
CA GLU A 47 -4.25 9.03 -6.11
C GLU A 47 -4.06 10.54 -5.91
N SER A 48 -4.52 11.09 -4.78
CA SER A 48 -4.62 12.54 -4.59
C SER A 48 -3.51 13.16 -3.75
N ALA A 49 -2.77 12.40 -2.94
CA ALA A 49 -1.77 12.99 -2.06
C ALA A 49 -0.51 13.39 -2.82
N GLU A 50 -0.03 14.61 -2.60
CA GLU A 50 1.25 15.09 -3.16
C GLU A 50 2.45 14.54 -2.38
N ASP A 51 2.32 14.45 -1.06
CA ASP A 51 3.40 14.01 -0.17
C ASP A 51 3.69 12.50 -0.31
N PRO A 52 4.89 12.12 -0.76
CA PRO A 52 5.31 10.72 -0.88
C PRO A 52 5.18 9.91 0.41
N PHE A 53 5.41 10.51 1.57
CA PHE A 53 5.34 9.82 2.85
C PHE A 53 3.89 9.56 3.25
N VAL A 54 2.95 10.42 2.87
CA VAL A 54 1.51 10.14 3.07
C VAL A 54 1.08 8.95 2.22
N LYS A 55 1.50 8.90 0.95
CA LYS A 55 1.24 7.76 0.06
C LYS A 55 1.88 6.47 0.58
N MET A 56 3.13 6.56 1.04
CA MET A 56 3.84 5.41 1.61
C MET A 56 3.11 4.83 2.83
N GLU A 57 2.64 5.67 3.76
CA GLU A 57 1.85 5.19 4.90
C GLU A 57 0.52 4.56 4.46
N ALA A 58 -0.14 5.11 3.44
CA ALA A 58 -1.35 4.51 2.89
C ALA A 58 -1.09 3.13 2.26
N VAL A 59 0.03 2.96 1.56
CA VAL A 59 0.49 1.66 1.05
C VAL A 59 0.72 0.66 2.19
N VAL A 60 1.44 1.07 3.24
CA VAL A 60 1.69 0.22 4.41
C VAL A 60 0.38 -0.17 5.08
N ALA A 61 -0.55 0.78 5.24
CA ALA A 61 -1.86 0.52 5.82
C ALA A 61 -2.68 -0.48 4.99
N LEU A 62 -2.70 -0.32 3.66
CA LEU A 62 -3.35 -1.27 2.74
C LEU A 62 -2.73 -2.67 2.85
N GLY A 63 -1.40 -2.78 2.97
CA GLY A 63 -0.72 -4.05 3.22
C GLY A 63 -1.13 -4.71 4.54
N LYS A 64 -1.28 -3.92 5.61
CA LYS A 64 -1.72 -4.44 6.92
C LYS A 64 -3.18 -4.88 6.93
N ILE A 65 -4.06 -4.14 6.24
CA ILE A 65 -5.47 -4.49 6.09
C ILE A 65 -5.61 -5.77 5.25
N GLY A 66 -4.89 -5.82 4.13
CA GLY A 66 -4.92 -6.95 3.20
C GLY A 66 -6.28 -7.17 2.54
N GLY A 67 -6.44 -8.35 1.95
CA GLY A 67 -7.64 -8.74 1.22
C GLY A 67 -7.68 -8.27 -0.24
N PRO A 68 -8.61 -8.79 -1.05
CA PRO A 68 -8.56 -8.65 -2.51
C PRO A 68 -8.56 -7.20 -3.00
N GLN A 69 -9.31 -6.32 -2.35
CA GLN A 69 -9.41 -4.91 -2.73
C GLN A 69 -8.11 -4.14 -2.43
N ALA A 70 -7.46 -4.42 -1.30
CA ALA A 70 -6.18 -3.82 -0.96
C ALA A 70 -5.06 -4.35 -1.87
N VAL A 71 -5.03 -5.65 -2.14
CA VAL A 71 -4.09 -6.26 -3.10
C VAL A 71 -4.23 -5.63 -4.48
N ALA A 72 -5.46 -5.50 -4.99
CA ALA A 72 -5.71 -4.87 -6.28
C ALA A 72 -5.23 -3.41 -6.32
N ALA A 73 -5.42 -2.66 -5.23
CA ALA A 73 -4.91 -1.29 -5.12
C ALA A 73 -3.38 -1.22 -5.10
N LEU A 74 -2.71 -2.11 -4.35
CA LEU A 74 -1.26 -2.20 -4.30
C LEU A 74 -0.67 -2.56 -5.67
N LEU A 75 -1.27 -3.50 -6.40
CA LEU A 75 -0.86 -3.83 -7.76
C LEU A 75 -0.98 -2.64 -8.71
N ARG A 76 -2.09 -1.87 -8.65
CA ARG A 76 -2.21 -0.63 -9.43
C ARG A 76 -1.18 0.42 -9.03
N CYS A 77 -0.87 0.54 -7.74
CA CYS A 77 0.15 1.46 -7.22
C CYS A 77 1.53 1.16 -7.81
N LEU A 78 1.88 -0.12 -8.00
CA LEU A 78 3.14 -0.54 -8.59
C LEU A 78 3.28 -0.15 -10.08
N GLU A 79 2.15 -0.08 -10.79
CA GLU A 79 2.10 0.31 -12.21
C GLU A 79 2.03 1.82 -12.42
N ALA A 80 1.56 2.58 -11.43
CA ALA A 80 1.47 4.03 -11.50
C ALA A 80 2.85 4.71 -11.36
N PRO A 81 3.03 5.92 -11.92
CA PRO A 81 4.17 6.77 -11.60
C PRO A 81 4.17 7.12 -10.11
N GLN A 82 5.14 6.60 -9.38
CA GLN A 82 5.26 6.77 -7.94
C GLN A 82 6.73 7.04 -7.57
N SER A 83 6.93 7.72 -6.45
CA SER A 83 8.27 7.94 -5.91
C SER A 83 8.87 6.64 -5.37
N LEU A 84 10.20 6.58 -5.29
CA LEU A 84 10.91 5.40 -4.83
C LEU A 84 10.40 4.84 -3.47
N PRO A 85 10.18 5.66 -2.41
CA PRO A 85 9.70 5.14 -1.13
C PRO A 85 8.35 4.42 -1.25
N VAL A 86 7.43 4.96 -2.06
CA VAL A 86 6.11 4.37 -2.29
C VAL A 86 6.23 3.05 -3.04
N ARG A 87 7.08 2.97 -4.07
CA ARG A 87 7.30 1.74 -4.86
C ARG A 87 7.90 0.62 -4.02
N VAL A 88 8.93 0.92 -3.22
CA VAL A 88 9.55 -0.05 -2.31
C VAL A 88 8.54 -0.54 -1.28
N ALA A 89 7.80 0.36 -0.64
CA ALA A 89 6.75 -0.01 0.31
C ALA A 89 5.65 -0.85 -0.36
N THR A 90 5.34 -0.62 -1.63
CA THR A 90 4.31 -1.38 -2.36
C THR A 90 4.76 -2.82 -2.60
N VAL A 91 6.01 -3.01 -3.02
CA VAL A 91 6.61 -4.34 -3.18
C VAL A 91 6.62 -5.09 -1.85
N GLU A 92 7.02 -4.42 -0.77
CA GLU A 92 7.02 -5.00 0.59
C GLU A 92 5.62 -5.35 1.08
N ALA A 93 4.64 -4.47 0.84
CA ALA A 93 3.26 -4.69 1.24
C ALA A 93 2.65 -5.90 0.53
N LEU A 94 2.95 -6.06 -0.77
CA LEU A 94 2.56 -7.23 -1.57
C LEU A 94 3.25 -8.51 -1.09
N ALA A 95 4.52 -8.42 -0.67
CA ALA A 95 5.28 -9.57 -0.17
C ALA A 95 4.65 -10.23 1.06
N HIS A 96 3.97 -9.42 1.89
CA HIS A 96 3.26 -9.84 3.09
C HIS A 96 1.83 -10.34 2.83
N GLN A 97 1.36 -10.35 1.58
CA GLN A 97 0.04 -10.89 1.24
C GLN A 97 0.13 -12.38 0.91
N PRO A 98 -1.00 -13.11 0.96
CA PRO A 98 -1.06 -14.45 0.43
C PRO A 98 -0.60 -14.48 -1.03
N ILE A 99 0.35 -15.36 -1.32
CA ILE A 99 0.89 -15.54 -2.67
C ILE A 99 -0.25 -15.86 -3.63
N SER A 100 -0.29 -15.15 -4.75
CA SER A 100 -1.25 -15.36 -5.84
C SER A 100 -0.60 -15.06 -7.18
N GLU A 101 -1.18 -15.59 -8.26
CA GLU A 101 -0.69 -15.36 -9.62
C GLU A 101 -0.66 -13.87 -9.97
N ASP A 102 -1.62 -13.08 -9.50
CA ASP A 102 -1.64 -11.63 -9.73
C ASP A 102 -0.45 -10.93 -9.07
N ILE A 103 -0.08 -11.35 -7.86
CA ILE A 103 1.09 -10.82 -7.14
C ILE A 103 2.37 -11.24 -7.85
N ILE A 104 2.50 -12.53 -8.21
CA ILE A 104 3.67 -13.03 -8.96
C ILE A 104 3.81 -12.26 -10.27
N ALA A 105 2.73 -12.10 -11.03
CA ALA A 105 2.74 -11.36 -12.29
C ALA A 105 3.09 -9.88 -12.10
N GLY A 106 2.54 -9.22 -11.08
CA GLY A 106 2.89 -7.85 -10.71
C GLY A 106 4.36 -7.68 -10.36
N LEU A 107 4.89 -8.56 -9.50
CA LEU A 107 6.30 -8.55 -9.10
C LEU A 107 7.23 -8.86 -10.28
N ARG A 108 6.85 -9.78 -11.19
CA ARG A 108 7.62 -10.06 -12.42
C ARG A 108 7.71 -8.85 -13.32
N ARG A 109 6.61 -8.11 -13.47
CA ARG A 109 6.62 -6.84 -14.22
C ARG A 109 7.52 -5.82 -13.53
N ALA A 110 7.38 -5.60 -12.22
CA ALA A 110 8.28 -4.68 -11.51
C ALA A 110 9.76 -5.10 -11.64
N ALA A 111 10.08 -6.38 -11.48
CA ALA A 111 11.42 -6.92 -11.67
C ALA A 111 12.02 -6.59 -13.05
N ALA A 112 11.21 -6.66 -14.11
CA ALA A 112 11.65 -6.46 -15.49
C ALA A 112 11.72 -4.98 -15.89
N ARG A 113 10.72 -4.17 -15.51
CA ARG A 113 10.51 -2.84 -16.09
C ARG A 113 10.46 -1.68 -15.12
N ASP A 114 10.60 -1.90 -13.80
CA ASP A 114 10.59 -0.78 -12.86
C ASP A 114 11.74 0.20 -13.19
N PRO A 115 11.48 1.52 -13.26
CA PRO A 115 12.53 2.50 -13.57
C PRO A 115 13.66 2.48 -12.55
N ASN A 116 13.39 2.10 -11.29
CA ASN A 116 14.38 2.09 -10.24
C ASN A 116 14.97 0.68 -10.01
N GLU A 117 16.30 0.60 -10.01
CA GLU A 117 17.02 -0.66 -9.83
C GLU A 117 16.77 -1.33 -8.48
N ILE A 118 16.60 -0.56 -7.41
CA ILE A 118 16.31 -1.07 -6.06
C ILE A 118 15.00 -1.86 -6.10
N VAL A 119 13.97 -1.30 -6.73
CA VAL A 119 12.67 -1.96 -6.86
C VAL A 119 12.77 -3.21 -7.73
N ARG A 120 13.49 -3.14 -8.86
CA ARG A 120 13.74 -4.32 -9.72
C ARG A 120 14.43 -5.44 -8.96
N ARG A 121 15.46 -5.12 -8.16
CA ARG A 121 16.21 -6.11 -7.37
C ARG A 121 15.34 -6.68 -6.26
N HIS A 122 14.58 -5.85 -5.57
CA HIS A 122 13.73 -6.27 -4.47
C HIS A 122 12.62 -7.22 -4.95
N ALA A 123 11.92 -6.87 -6.04
CA ALA A 123 10.91 -7.73 -6.64
C ALA A 123 11.49 -9.09 -7.09
N ARG A 124 12.71 -9.12 -7.65
CA ARG A 124 13.40 -10.38 -7.99
C ARG A 124 13.74 -11.21 -6.75
N GLN A 125 14.10 -10.59 -5.65
CA GLN A 125 14.40 -11.32 -4.42
C GLN A 125 13.16 -12.04 -3.89
N ILE A 126 12.03 -11.33 -3.80
CA ILE A 126 10.75 -11.90 -3.35
C ILE A 126 10.30 -13.03 -4.28
N LEU A 127 10.42 -12.85 -5.60
CA LEU A 127 10.06 -13.90 -6.55
C LEU A 127 10.91 -15.17 -6.41
N LYS A 128 12.19 -15.07 -6.04
CA LYS A 128 13.03 -16.24 -5.73
C LYS A 128 12.55 -16.95 -4.46
N GLU A 129 12.18 -16.19 -3.44
CA GLU A 129 11.62 -16.74 -2.18
C GLU A 129 10.29 -17.46 -2.44
N TYR A 130 9.52 -17.01 -3.44
CA TYR A 130 8.29 -17.66 -3.87
C TYR A 130 8.53 -18.88 -4.80
N GLY A 131 9.77 -19.16 -5.21
CA GLY A 131 10.06 -20.19 -6.21
C GLY A 131 9.54 -19.86 -7.62
N ALA A 132 9.35 -18.58 -7.93
CA ALA A 132 8.76 -18.08 -9.16
C ALA A 132 9.77 -17.45 -10.14
N LEU A 133 11.07 -17.74 -9.94
CA LEU A 133 12.21 -17.28 -10.75
C LEU A 133 13.21 -18.40 -11.01
#